data_AF-A0A1G6SJR7-F1
#
_entry.id   AF-A0A1G6SJR7-F1
#
_cell.length_a   1.000
_cell.length_b   1.000
_cell.length_c   1.000
_cell.angle_alpha   90.00
_cell.angle_beta   90.00
_cell.angle_gamma   90.00
#
_symmetry.space_group_name_H-M   'P 1'
#
loop_
_entity.id
_entity.type
_entity.pdbx_description
1 polymer ?
#
loop_
_entity_poly.entity_id
_entity_poly.type
_entity_poly.pdbx_seq_one_letter_code
_entity_poly.pdbx_strand_id
1 'polypeptide(L)'
;MNELRESILAVGTADPEAAVSVHALLGSDPALLARAGTLPRTRAEVPDWVKAGFLRPDSPFLELFAGGVAAALGEEPDESVDKILAAATVRPRTRYDLRAQTGLSEADLDAILPVLADAGLLRPDPNPLEPDDPFWTMDDRFARFHYAMLHQHLPRWRRGYITEKLWRLTKARFDRYVCRPEFNRLAREWALNDPAAAETTRITVPDPRFRQMRSLELAVWDEKGGLLALGTVRWRFQMVERQLKRLRYVKRLLGDPPARLYCVASRVDAAIAEDPDPGLFVITPAQLLRRGRGEAPDPAPQGAAAAADAAAEPSPDTLSDKARNAPESTPEGDLHPISRLVGGRNRRVG
;
A
#
# COMPACT_ATOMS: atom_id res chain seq x y z
N MET A 1 13.39 18.23 -3.36
CA MET A 1 12.81 18.24 -4.72
C MET A 1 11.89 17.03 -4.78
N ASN A 2 10.64 17.16 -5.25
CA ASN A 2 9.68 16.03 -5.25
C ASN A 2 9.89 15.16 -6.49
N GLU A 3 10.95 14.37 -6.48
CA GLU A 3 11.35 13.49 -7.58
C GLU A 3 10.26 12.49 -7.97
N LEU A 4 9.58 11.88 -6.98
CA LEU A 4 8.53 10.91 -7.27
C LEU A 4 7.27 11.59 -7.81
N ARG A 5 6.84 12.72 -7.24
CA ARG A 5 5.72 13.50 -7.80
C ARG A 5 5.97 13.88 -9.27
N GLU A 6 7.14 14.45 -9.58
CA GLU A 6 7.43 14.84 -10.97
C GLU A 6 7.54 13.62 -11.89
N SER A 7 8.07 12.50 -11.40
CA SER A 7 8.10 11.21 -12.11
C SER A 7 6.68 10.69 -12.42
N ILE A 8 5.74 10.77 -11.47
CA ILE A 8 4.33 10.38 -11.71
C ILE A 8 3.67 11.33 -12.72
N LEU A 9 3.93 12.64 -12.61
CA LEU A 9 3.38 13.62 -13.57
C LEU A 9 3.93 13.42 -14.98
N ALA A 10 5.17 12.96 -15.13
CA ALA A 10 5.80 12.68 -16.42
C ALA A 10 5.13 11.55 -17.21
N VAL A 11 4.32 10.71 -16.55
CA VAL A 11 3.49 9.70 -17.23
C VAL A 11 2.48 10.33 -18.20
N GLY A 12 2.03 11.57 -17.93
CA GLY A 12 1.13 12.30 -18.82
C GLY A 12 -0.36 11.93 -18.73
N THR A 13 -0.76 11.18 -17.69
CA THR A 13 -2.18 10.90 -17.41
C THR A 13 -2.79 11.99 -16.53
N ALA A 14 -3.92 12.56 -16.96
CA ALA A 14 -4.59 13.66 -16.24
C ALA A 14 -5.30 13.23 -14.95
N ASP A 15 -5.89 12.02 -14.93
CA ASP A 15 -6.51 11.46 -13.73
C ASP A 15 -5.44 11.03 -12.71
N PRO A 16 -5.41 11.61 -11.50
CA PRO A 16 -4.38 11.30 -10.50
C PRO A 16 -4.33 9.83 -10.10
N GLU A 17 -5.48 9.16 -10.02
CA GLU A 17 -5.52 7.75 -9.65
C GLU A 17 -4.95 6.86 -10.76
N ALA A 18 -5.26 7.15 -12.02
CA ALA A 18 -4.66 6.46 -13.15
C ALA A 18 -3.17 6.73 -13.29
N ALA A 19 -2.71 7.98 -13.10
CA ALA A 19 -1.28 8.32 -13.15
C ALA A 19 -0.45 7.50 -12.14
N VAL A 20 -0.91 7.43 -10.88
CA VAL A 20 -0.26 6.60 -9.84
C VAL A 20 -0.29 5.12 -10.21
N SER A 21 -1.41 4.60 -10.76
CA SER A 21 -1.49 3.20 -11.19
C SER A 21 -0.54 2.85 -12.34
N VAL A 22 -0.39 3.74 -13.32
CA VAL A 22 0.55 3.54 -14.44
C VAL A 22 1.99 3.60 -13.94
N HIS A 23 2.33 4.61 -13.12
CA HIS A 23 3.66 4.75 -12.54
C HIS A 23 4.05 3.57 -11.63
N ALA A 24 3.10 3.04 -10.86
CA ALA A 24 3.32 1.87 -10.02
C ALA A 24 3.76 0.62 -10.82
N LEU A 25 3.42 0.54 -12.10
CA LEU A 25 3.84 -0.53 -13.01
C LEU A 25 5.11 -0.19 -13.78
N LEU A 26 5.12 0.98 -14.42
CA LEU A 26 6.12 1.32 -15.45
C LEU A 26 7.13 2.38 -15.00
N GLY A 27 6.91 2.99 -13.84
CA GLY A 27 7.59 4.22 -13.45
C GLY A 27 7.33 5.33 -14.48
N SER A 28 8.39 6.09 -14.77
CA SER A 28 8.43 7.14 -15.79
C SER A 28 9.37 6.82 -16.95
N ASP A 29 9.70 5.53 -17.17
CA ASP A 29 10.60 5.12 -18.25
C ASP A 29 9.93 5.36 -19.62
N PRO A 30 10.48 6.24 -20.47
CA PRO A 30 9.87 6.56 -21.76
C PRO A 30 9.74 5.35 -22.70
N ALA A 31 10.66 4.40 -22.66
CA ALA A 31 10.62 3.20 -23.49
C ALA A 31 9.52 2.24 -23.02
N LEU A 32 9.33 2.10 -21.70
CA LEU A 32 8.23 1.31 -21.16
C LEU A 32 6.87 1.95 -21.44
N LEU A 33 6.75 3.27 -21.26
CA LEU A 33 5.53 4.01 -21.54
C LEU A 33 5.16 3.94 -23.02
N ALA A 34 6.13 4.15 -23.93
CA ALA A 34 5.91 4.03 -25.36
C ALA A 34 5.46 2.61 -25.76
N ARG A 35 6.09 1.57 -25.18
CA ARG A 35 5.70 0.17 -25.41
C ARG A 35 4.32 -0.17 -24.86
N ALA A 36 3.85 0.50 -23.81
CA ALA A 36 2.50 0.33 -23.27
C ALA A 36 1.41 0.97 -24.14
N GLY A 37 1.79 1.78 -25.13
CA GLY A 37 0.86 2.38 -26.09
C GLY A 37 -0.07 3.41 -25.44
N THR A 38 -1.36 3.32 -25.76
CA THR A 38 -2.36 4.26 -25.19
C THR A 38 -2.56 3.98 -23.71
N LEU A 39 -2.18 4.95 -22.88
CA LEU A 39 -2.35 4.91 -21.43
C LEU A 39 -3.81 5.15 -21.02
N PRO A 40 -4.27 4.59 -19.89
CA PRO A 40 -5.60 4.85 -19.37
C PRO A 40 -5.74 6.32 -19.00
N ARG A 41 -6.83 6.96 -19.43
CA ARG A 41 -7.13 8.36 -19.16
C ARG A 41 -7.79 8.55 -17.79
N THR A 42 -8.52 7.53 -17.37
CA THR A 42 -9.27 7.49 -16.12
C THR A 42 -8.92 6.24 -15.33
N ARG A 43 -9.12 6.29 -14.01
CA ARG A 43 -8.95 5.10 -13.18
C ARG A 43 -9.84 3.94 -13.62
N ALA A 44 -11.02 4.20 -14.18
CA ALA A 44 -11.95 3.17 -14.61
C ALA A 44 -11.38 2.31 -15.76
N GLU A 45 -10.48 2.86 -16.57
CA GLU A 45 -9.85 2.18 -17.71
C GLU A 45 -8.63 1.31 -17.31
N VAL A 46 -7.99 1.59 -16.17
CA VAL A 46 -6.80 0.86 -15.69
C VAL A 46 -6.99 -0.67 -15.68
N PRO A 47 -8.12 -1.24 -15.20
CA PRO A 47 -8.32 -2.69 -15.23
C PRO A 47 -8.22 -3.30 -16.63
N ASP A 48 -8.84 -2.68 -17.63
CA ASP A 48 -8.83 -3.18 -19.00
C ASP A 48 -7.45 -3.01 -19.65
N TRP A 49 -6.80 -1.87 -19.38
CA TRP A 49 -5.43 -1.62 -19.79
C TRP A 49 -4.44 -2.64 -19.18
N VAL A 50 -4.56 -2.97 -17.89
CA VAL A 50 -3.70 -3.98 -17.24
C VAL A 50 -3.97 -5.36 -17.81
N LYS A 51 -5.24 -5.76 -17.97
CA LYS A 51 -5.58 -7.06 -18.55
C LYS A 51 -5.00 -7.21 -19.95
N ALA A 52 -5.24 -6.23 -20.82
CA ALA A 52 -4.78 -6.26 -22.20
C ALA A 52 -3.25 -6.12 -22.32
N GLY A 53 -2.65 -5.24 -21.53
CA GLY A 53 -1.25 -4.87 -21.65
C GLY A 53 -0.30 -5.80 -20.91
N PHE A 54 -0.70 -6.42 -19.78
CA PHE A 54 0.24 -7.08 -18.85
C PHE A 54 -0.12 -8.53 -18.52
N LEU A 55 -1.39 -8.92 -18.68
CA LEU A 55 -1.88 -10.22 -18.21
C LEU A 55 -2.27 -11.18 -19.35
N ARG A 56 -2.19 -10.73 -20.60
CA ARG A 56 -2.40 -11.62 -21.76
C ARG A 56 -1.15 -12.48 -22.02
N PRO A 57 -1.31 -13.72 -22.52
CA PRO A 57 -0.19 -14.58 -22.89
C PRO A 57 0.76 -13.99 -23.92
N ASP A 58 0.22 -13.23 -24.88
CA ASP A 58 0.96 -12.60 -25.97
C ASP A 58 1.58 -11.25 -25.57
N SER A 59 1.39 -10.81 -24.33
CA SER A 59 1.96 -9.56 -23.85
C SER A 59 3.47 -9.68 -23.61
N PRO A 60 4.29 -8.77 -24.17
CA PRO A 60 5.71 -8.69 -23.83
C PRO A 60 5.94 -8.26 -22.37
N PHE A 61 4.98 -7.58 -21.75
CA PHE A 61 5.08 -7.21 -20.34
C PHE A 61 4.85 -8.41 -19.42
N LEU A 62 4.03 -9.39 -19.81
CA LEU A 62 3.85 -10.58 -18.99
C LEU A 62 5.20 -11.27 -18.74
N GLU A 63 5.98 -11.50 -19.79
CA GLU A 63 7.29 -12.15 -19.67
C GLU A 63 8.35 -11.23 -19.05
N LEU A 64 8.33 -9.92 -19.36
CA LEU A 64 9.21 -8.94 -18.71
C LEU A 64 9.07 -8.98 -17.18
N PHE A 65 7.83 -8.96 -16.70
CA PHE A 65 7.56 -8.99 -15.26
C PHE A 65 7.72 -10.39 -14.66
N ALA A 66 7.48 -11.46 -15.44
CA ALA A 66 7.74 -12.82 -14.98
C ALA A 66 9.22 -13.08 -14.73
N GLY A 67 10.11 -12.59 -15.60
CA GLY A 67 11.57 -12.77 -15.50
C GLY A 67 12.32 -11.64 -14.79
N GLY A 68 11.65 -10.56 -14.36
CA GLY A 68 12.31 -9.38 -13.80
C GLY A 68 13.15 -9.66 -12.55
N VAL A 69 12.70 -10.57 -11.68
CA VAL A 69 13.45 -10.99 -10.48
C VAL A 69 14.73 -11.72 -10.86
N ALA A 70 14.63 -12.69 -11.77
CA ALA A 70 15.79 -13.45 -12.23
C ALA A 70 16.79 -12.55 -12.98
N ALA A 71 16.30 -11.58 -13.76
CA ALA A 71 17.15 -10.60 -14.42
C ALA A 71 17.91 -9.70 -13.42
N ALA A 72 17.28 -9.32 -12.29
CA ALA A 72 17.93 -8.53 -11.25
C ALA A 72 18.98 -9.32 -10.46
N LEU A 73 18.74 -10.62 -10.23
CA LEU A 73 19.66 -11.51 -9.52
C LEU A 73 20.77 -12.09 -10.42
N GLY A 74 20.53 -12.17 -11.72
CA GLY A 74 21.39 -12.89 -12.67
C GLY A 74 21.15 -14.40 -12.70
N GLU A 75 20.23 -14.91 -11.89
CA GLU A 75 19.83 -16.33 -11.80
C GLU A 75 18.38 -16.47 -11.35
N GLU A 76 17.80 -17.66 -11.52
CA GLU A 76 16.43 -17.93 -11.06
C GLU A 76 16.36 -17.91 -9.52
N PRO A 77 15.39 -17.22 -8.91
CA PRO A 77 15.25 -17.18 -7.46
C PRO A 77 14.92 -18.57 -6.91
N ASP A 78 15.55 -18.92 -5.80
CA ASP A 78 15.23 -20.14 -5.07
C ASP A 78 13.97 -19.98 -4.19
N GLU A 79 13.56 -21.07 -3.53
CA GLU A 79 12.37 -21.08 -2.67
C GLU A 79 12.48 -20.10 -1.49
N SER A 80 13.68 -19.87 -0.97
CA SER A 80 13.92 -18.97 0.17
C SER A 80 13.74 -17.51 -0.24
N VAL A 81 14.29 -17.13 -1.40
CA VAL A 81 14.09 -15.82 -2.02
C VAL A 81 12.62 -15.60 -2.32
N ASP A 82 11.95 -16.57 -2.94
CA ASP A 82 10.52 -16.49 -3.25
C ASP A 82 9.67 -16.23 -1.99
N LYS A 83 9.95 -16.95 -0.89
CA LYS A 83 9.25 -16.76 0.39
C LYS A 83 9.42 -15.34 0.94
N ILE A 84 10.64 -14.81 0.92
CA ILE A 84 10.93 -13.46 1.42
C ILE A 84 10.22 -12.40 0.56
N LEU A 85 10.36 -12.47 -0.76
CA LEU A 85 9.79 -11.49 -1.68
C LEU A 85 8.25 -11.54 -1.68
N ALA A 86 7.65 -12.73 -1.59
CA ALA A 86 6.20 -12.88 -1.41
C ALA A 86 5.72 -12.27 -0.08
N ALA A 87 6.47 -12.45 1.01
CA ALA A 87 6.13 -11.89 2.32
C ALA A 87 6.25 -10.35 2.36
N ALA A 88 7.31 -9.80 1.74
CA ALA A 88 7.58 -8.36 1.66
C ALA A 88 6.58 -7.62 0.74
N THR A 89 6.05 -8.31 -0.29
CA THR A 89 5.02 -7.76 -1.19
C THR A 89 3.73 -7.38 -0.44
N VAL A 90 3.38 -8.10 0.62
CA VAL A 90 2.15 -7.85 1.38
C VAL A 90 2.25 -6.55 2.21
N ARG A 91 3.40 -6.34 2.84
CA ARG A 91 3.74 -5.17 3.64
C ARG A 91 5.25 -5.20 3.98
N PRO A 92 5.85 -4.04 4.31
CA PRO A 92 7.19 -4.02 4.89
C PRO A 92 7.30 -4.88 6.16
N ARG A 93 8.42 -5.59 6.30
CA ARG A 93 8.66 -6.61 7.34
C ARG A 93 9.97 -6.35 8.08
N THR A 94 9.99 -6.59 9.38
CA THR A 94 11.26 -6.73 10.11
C THR A 94 11.86 -8.11 9.89
N ARG A 95 13.10 -8.34 10.34
CA ARG A 95 13.71 -9.69 10.29
C ARG A 95 12.90 -10.69 11.08
N TYR A 96 12.42 -10.29 12.26
CA TYR A 96 11.56 -11.12 13.11
C TYR A 96 10.28 -11.56 12.37
N ASP A 97 9.61 -10.62 11.72
CA ASP A 97 8.39 -10.85 10.93
C ASP A 97 8.64 -11.85 9.78
N LEU A 98 9.77 -11.69 9.06
CA LEU A 98 10.16 -12.59 7.98
C LEU A 98 10.40 -14.00 8.51
N ARG A 99 11.22 -14.14 9.55
CA ARG A 99 11.52 -15.44 10.18
C ARG A 99 10.24 -16.17 10.58
N ALA A 100 9.33 -15.47 11.27
CA ALA A 100 8.07 -16.04 11.73
C ALA A 100 7.15 -16.48 10.57
N GLN A 101 7.19 -15.79 9.44
CA GLN A 101 6.32 -16.09 8.30
C GLN A 101 6.92 -17.12 7.32
N THR A 102 8.23 -17.09 7.09
CA THR A 102 8.90 -17.93 6.09
C THR A 102 9.46 -19.22 6.67
N GLY A 103 9.72 -19.25 7.98
CA GLY A 103 10.37 -20.37 8.67
C GLY A 103 11.87 -20.47 8.40
N LEU A 104 12.47 -19.49 7.72
CA LEU A 104 13.91 -19.42 7.48
C LEU A 104 14.68 -19.19 8.78
N SER A 105 15.95 -19.59 8.82
CA SER A 105 16.82 -19.29 9.96
C SER A 105 17.29 -17.83 9.93
N GLU A 106 17.81 -17.33 11.04
CA GLU A 106 18.41 -15.99 11.11
C GLU A 106 19.63 -15.89 10.19
N ALA A 107 20.46 -16.94 10.16
CA ALA A 107 21.62 -17.02 9.26
C ALA A 107 21.22 -16.95 7.77
N ASP A 108 20.11 -17.59 7.38
CA ASP A 108 19.60 -17.50 6.00
C ASP A 108 19.16 -16.07 5.68
N LEU A 109 18.44 -15.40 6.60
CA LEU A 109 18.01 -14.02 6.39
C LEU A 109 19.20 -13.06 6.28
N ASP A 110 20.23 -13.24 7.10
CA ASP A 110 21.43 -12.42 7.07
C ASP A 110 22.25 -12.62 5.78
N ALA A 111 22.19 -13.82 5.18
CA ALA A 111 22.81 -14.08 3.88
C ALA A 111 21.99 -13.49 2.72
N ILE A 112 20.66 -13.64 2.74
CA ILE A 112 19.80 -13.33 1.59
C ILE A 112 19.43 -11.84 1.51
N LEU A 113 19.09 -11.19 2.63
CA LEU A 113 18.56 -9.82 2.61
C LEU A 113 19.53 -8.79 2.02
N PRO A 114 20.85 -8.83 2.30
CA PRO A 114 21.81 -7.94 1.65
C PRO A 114 21.85 -8.14 0.12
N VAL A 115 21.84 -9.39 -0.35
CA VAL A 115 21.84 -9.69 -1.80
C VAL A 115 20.60 -9.11 -2.49
N LEU A 116 19.41 -9.26 -1.87
CA LEU A 116 18.18 -8.67 -2.38
C LEU A 116 18.20 -7.14 -2.35
N ALA A 117 18.91 -6.54 -1.39
CA ALA A 117 19.10 -5.10 -1.31
C ALA A 117 20.03 -4.58 -2.41
N ASP A 118 21.16 -5.25 -2.60
CA ASP A 118 22.16 -4.92 -3.61
C ASP A 118 21.59 -5.06 -5.03
N ALA A 119 20.71 -6.04 -5.24
CA ALA A 119 19.95 -6.21 -6.49
C ALA A 119 18.81 -5.18 -6.67
N GLY A 120 18.56 -4.31 -5.68
CA GLY A 120 17.49 -3.31 -5.72
C GLY A 120 16.08 -3.87 -5.58
N LEU A 121 15.93 -5.16 -5.21
CA LEU A 121 14.63 -5.81 -5.02
C LEU A 121 13.99 -5.38 -3.69
N LEU A 122 14.81 -5.33 -2.64
CA LEU A 122 14.40 -4.86 -1.32
C LEU A 122 15.18 -3.61 -0.91
N ARG A 123 14.65 -2.89 0.06
CA ARG A 123 15.35 -1.78 0.72
C ARG A 123 15.07 -1.79 2.22
N PRO A 124 16.08 -1.57 3.08
CA PRO A 124 15.84 -1.31 4.49
C PRO A 124 15.30 0.12 4.67
N ASP A 125 14.06 0.24 5.15
CA ASP A 125 13.46 1.49 5.57
C ASP A 125 13.64 1.70 7.09
N PRO A 126 13.82 2.94 7.57
CA PRO A 126 13.95 3.23 9.00
C PRO A 126 12.76 2.72 9.83
N ASN A 127 13.09 2.13 10.98
CA ASN A 127 12.15 1.77 12.03
C ASN A 127 12.49 2.56 13.31
N PRO A 128 11.97 3.79 13.47
CA PRO A 128 12.46 4.71 14.50
C PRO A 128 12.15 4.27 15.94
N LEU A 129 11.25 3.31 16.11
CA LEU A 129 10.94 2.73 17.42
C LEU A 129 11.86 1.55 17.77
N GLU A 130 12.50 0.94 16.77
CA GLU A 130 13.46 -0.16 16.91
C GLU A 130 14.57 0.02 15.85
N PRO A 131 15.52 0.97 16.06
CA PRO A 131 16.47 1.38 15.02
C PRO A 131 17.38 0.27 14.48
N ASP A 132 17.64 -0.76 15.30
CA ASP A 132 18.45 -1.92 14.91
C ASP A 132 17.67 -2.96 14.06
N ASP A 133 16.35 -2.82 13.93
CA ASP A 133 15.49 -3.73 13.17
C ASP A 133 14.68 -2.97 12.09
N PRO A 134 15.30 -2.65 10.94
CA PRO A 134 14.66 -1.89 9.87
C PRO A 134 13.49 -2.65 9.24
N PHE A 135 12.61 -1.91 8.58
CA PHE A 135 11.57 -2.50 7.75
C PHE A 135 12.13 -2.82 6.36
N TRP A 136 12.24 -4.09 6.01
CA TRP A 136 12.51 -4.55 4.66
C TRP A 136 11.29 -4.34 3.78
N THR A 137 11.42 -3.47 2.78
CA THR A 137 10.36 -3.05 1.86
C THR A 137 10.70 -3.48 0.44
N MET A 138 9.71 -4.00 -0.29
CA MET A 138 9.81 -4.26 -1.74
C MET A 138 9.97 -2.95 -2.52
N ASP A 139 11.15 -2.73 -3.11
CA ASP A 139 11.45 -1.51 -3.85
C ASP A 139 11.20 -1.70 -5.36
N ASP A 140 11.63 -2.83 -5.93
CA ASP A 140 11.46 -3.10 -7.36
C ASP A 140 9.99 -3.31 -7.76
N ARG A 141 9.60 -2.64 -8.85
CA ARG A 141 8.21 -2.65 -9.34
C ARG A 141 7.88 -3.92 -10.11
N PHE A 142 8.86 -4.55 -10.77
CA PHE A 142 8.63 -5.79 -11.52
C PHE A 142 8.42 -6.96 -10.57
N ALA A 143 9.28 -7.11 -9.58
CA ALA A 143 9.13 -8.05 -8.47
C ALA A 143 7.81 -7.84 -7.72
N ARG A 144 7.47 -6.58 -7.39
CA ARG A 144 6.19 -6.26 -6.73
C ARG A 144 4.99 -6.77 -7.52
N PHE A 145 4.91 -6.49 -8.83
CA PHE A 145 3.81 -6.98 -9.65
C PHE A 145 3.87 -8.50 -9.87
N HIS A 146 5.07 -9.07 -10.01
CA HIS A 146 5.28 -10.51 -10.10
C HIS A 146 4.65 -11.23 -8.91
N TYR A 147 5.08 -10.93 -7.68
CA TYR A 147 4.58 -11.60 -6.47
C TYR A 147 3.14 -11.19 -6.10
N ALA A 148 2.70 -10.00 -6.48
CA ALA A 148 1.32 -9.58 -6.24
C ALA A 148 0.32 -10.28 -7.17
N MET A 149 0.65 -10.43 -8.45
CA MET A 149 -0.31 -10.76 -9.51
C MET A 149 0.03 -12.02 -10.29
N LEU A 150 1.30 -12.26 -10.59
CA LEU A 150 1.72 -13.31 -11.53
C LEU A 150 2.08 -14.60 -10.80
N HIS A 151 3.02 -14.57 -9.87
CA HIS A 151 3.70 -15.72 -9.25
C HIS A 151 2.79 -16.93 -9.01
N GLN A 152 1.73 -16.77 -8.21
CA GLN A 152 0.81 -17.86 -7.84
C GLN A 152 0.00 -18.44 -9.02
N HIS A 153 -0.19 -17.66 -10.09
CA HIS A 153 -1.08 -18.00 -11.20
C HIS A 153 -0.40 -17.90 -12.57
N LEU A 154 0.94 -17.80 -12.61
CA LEU A 154 1.69 -17.55 -13.84
C LEU A 154 1.40 -18.59 -14.93
N PRO A 155 1.34 -19.91 -14.65
CA PRO A 155 0.95 -20.90 -15.66
C PRO A 155 -0.47 -20.70 -16.20
N ARG A 156 -1.39 -20.13 -15.40
CA ARG A 156 -2.76 -19.85 -15.84
C ARG A 156 -2.84 -18.56 -16.66
N TRP A 157 -2.08 -17.53 -16.28
CA TRP A 157 -1.95 -16.31 -17.08
C TRP A 157 -1.37 -16.59 -18.46
N ARG A 158 -0.29 -17.39 -18.54
CA ARG A 158 0.32 -17.84 -19.81
C ARG A 158 -0.63 -18.64 -20.71
N ARG A 159 -1.68 -19.26 -20.16
CA ARG A 159 -2.71 -19.95 -20.98
C ARG A 159 -3.81 -19.01 -21.49
N GLY A 160 -4.09 -17.90 -20.81
CA GLY A 160 -5.00 -16.84 -21.28
C GLY A 160 -6.51 -17.14 -21.26
N TYR A 161 -6.96 -18.38 -21.10
CA TYR A 161 -8.39 -18.73 -21.22
C TYR A 161 -9.31 -18.16 -20.13
N ILE A 162 -8.76 -17.67 -19.02
CA ILE A 162 -9.53 -17.25 -17.84
C ILE A 162 -9.09 -15.88 -17.28
N THR A 163 -8.52 -15.02 -18.13
CA THR A 163 -7.97 -13.71 -17.72
C THR A 163 -8.99 -12.87 -16.95
N GLU A 164 -10.24 -12.76 -17.43
CA GLU A 164 -11.31 -12.02 -16.73
C GLU A 164 -11.66 -12.62 -15.36
N LYS A 165 -11.69 -13.95 -15.27
CA LYS A 165 -11.99 -14.64 -14.00
C LYS A 165 -10.85 -14.44 -13.01
N LEU A 166 -9.60 -14.61 -13.43
CA LEU A 166 -8.44 -14.39 -12.57
C LEU A 166 -8.34 -12.93 -12.13
N TRP A 167 -8.56 -11.98 -13.04
CA TRP A 167 -8.56 -10.56 -12.71
C TRP A 167 -9.60 -10.22 -11.64
N ARG A 168 -10.83 -10.73 -11.74
CA ARG A 168 -11.83 -10.53 -10.67
C ARG A 168 -11.36 -11.01 -9.30
N LEU A 169 -10.61 -12.12 -9.25
CA LEU A 169 -10.05 -12.66 -8.01
C LEU A 169 -8.85 -11.86 -7.50
N THR A 170 -8.05 -11.28 -8.39
CA THR A 170 -6.77 -10.64 -8.04
C THR A 170 -6.80 -9.11 -8.09
N LYS A 171 -7.86 -8.48 -8.59
CA LYS A 171 -7.96 -7.01 -8.70
C LYS A 171 -7.73 -6.30 -7.36
N ALA A 172 -8.24 -6.84 -6.26
CA ALA A 172 -7.99 -6.28 -4.93
C ALA A 172 -6.50 -6.34 -4.53
N ARG A 173 -5.76 -7.36 -4.99
CA ARG A 173 -4.31 -7.48 -4.81
C ARG A 173 -3.56 -6.45 -5.64
N PHE A 174 -3.99 -6.19 -6.87
CA PHE A 174 -3.42 -5.12 -7.70
C PHE A 174 -3.50 -3.76 -6.99
N ASP A 175 -4.70 -3.40 -6.51
CA ASP A 175 -4.88 -2.15 -5.76
C ASP A 175 -4.04 -2.12 -4.47
N ARG A 176 -4.03 -3.22 -3.70
CA ARG A 176 -3.40 -3.26 -2.38
C ARG A 176 -1.87 -3.39 -2.40
N TYR A 177 -1.32 -4.16 -3.33
CA TYR A 177 0.09 -4.56 -3.32
C TYR A 177 0.91 -3.97 -4.47
N VAL A 178 0.26 -3.48 -5.55
CA VAL A 178 0.97 -2.83 -6.66
C VAL A 178 0.85 -1.31 -6.54
N CYS A 179 -0.39 -0.80 -6.53
CA CYS A 179 -0.62 0.65 -6.54
C CYS A 179 -0.40 1.32 -5.18
N ARG A 180 -0.89 0.72 -4.09
CA ARG A 180 -0.81 1.34 -2.75
C ARG A 180 0.62 1.66 -2.29
N PRO A 181 1.63 0.79 -2.50
CA PRO A 181 3.01 1.15 -2.14
C PRO A 181 3.49 2.45 -2.80
N GLU A 182 3.20 2.64 -4.09
CA GLU A 182 3.53 3.87 -4.81
C GLU A 182 2.81 5.09 -4.22
N PHE A 183 1.51 4.95 -3.94
CA PHE A 183 0.71 5.98 -3.28
C PHE A 183 1.22 6.32 -1.87
N ASN A 184 1.68 5.33 -1.11
CA ASN A 184 2.28 5.53 0.21
C ASN A 184 3.61 6.30 0.11
N ARG A 185 4.46 5.99 -0.88
CA ARG A 185 5.70 6.74 -1.13
C ARG A 185 5.40 8.18 -1.50
N LEU A 186 4.43 8.42 -2.38
CA LEU A 186 3.99 9.76 -2.75
C LEU A 186 3.47 10.55 -1.54
N ALA A 187 2.70 9.92 -0.66
CA ALA A 187 2.20 10.55 0.57
C ALA A 187 3.34 10.95 1.53
N ARG A 188 4.39 10.11 1.64
CA ARG A 188 5.58 10.39 2.46
C ARG A 188 6.42 11.51 1.88
N GLU A 189 6.72 11.46 0.58
CA GLU A 189 7.43 12.54 -0.11
C GLU A 189 6.66 13.87 -0.01
N TRP A 190 5.35 13.83 -0.19
CA TRP A 190 4.51 15.01 -0.01
C TRP A 190 4.66 15.59 1.41
N ALA A 191 4.60 14.74 2.45
CA ALA A 191 4.71 15.16 3.84
C ALA A 191 6.11 15.72 4.18
N LEU A 192 7.17 15.28 3.50
CA LEU A 192 8.52 15.85 3.59
C LEU A 192 8.63 17.28 3.02
N ASN A 193 7.60 17.81 2.37
CA ASN A 193 7.60 19.22 1.94
C ASN A 193 7.30 20.21 3.07
N ASP A 194 6.89 19.71 4.25
CA ASP A 194 6.84 20.54 5.43
C ASP A 194 8.27 21.00 5.78
N PRO A 195 8.55 22.31 5.88
CA PRO A 195 9.89 22.80 6.18
C PRO A 195 10.48 22.33 7.52
N ALA A 196 9.63 21.91 8.46
CA ALA A 196 10.06 21.36 9.74
C ALA A 196 10.35 19.84 9.66
N ALA A 197 9.90 19.16 8.59
CA ALA A 197 10.09 17.72 8.45
C ALA A 197 11.52 17.37 8.04
N ALA A 198 12.14 16.49 8.82
CA ALA A 198 13.45 15.89 8.53
C ALA A 198 13.29 14.47 7.98
N GLU A 199 12.31 13.71 8.49
CA GLU A 199 12.14 12.30 8.15
C GLU A 199 10.66 11.92 8.02
N THR A 200 10.38 10.98 7.11
CA THR A 200 9.08 10.28 7.06
C THR A 200 9.27 8.78 6.90
N THR A 201 8.46 8.02 7.63
CA THR A 201 8.46 6.56 7.56
C THR A 201 7.13 6.01 8.10
N ARG A 202 7.00 4.69 8.09
CA ARG A 202 5.94 3.95 8.78
C ARG A 202 6.34 3.76 10.24
N ILE A 203 5.34 3.72 11.12
CA ILE A 203 5.53 3.25 12.49
C ILE A 203 4.66 2.06 12.81
N THR A 204 5.11 1.28 13.79
CA THR A 204 4.34 0.20 14.40
C THR A 204 4.41 0.34 15.91
N VAL A 205 3.28 0.63 16.54
CA VAL A 205 3.17 0.95 17.97
C VAL A 205 2.53 -0.22 18.71
N PRO A 206 3.09 -0.71 19.84
CA PRO A 206 2.44 -1.72 20.65
C PRO A 206 1.18 -1.17 21.31
N ASP A 207 0.09 -1.92 21.23
CA ASP A 207 -1.18 -1.65 21.90
C ASP A 207 -1.35 -2.66 23.04
N PRO A 208 -0.98 -2.30 24.29
CA PRO A 208 -1.02 -3.22 25.42
C PRO A 208 -2.45 -3.59 25.81
N ARG A 209 -3.43 -2.71 25.53
CA ARG A 209 -4.83 -2.95 25.87
C ARG A 209 -5.41 -4.10 25.05
N PHE A 210 -5.12 -4.11 23.76
CA PHE A 210 -5.63 -5.15 22.84
C PHE A 210 -4.59 -6.19 22.44
N ARG A 211 -3.38 -6.15 23.04
CA ARG A 211 -2.27 -7.07 22.79
C ARG A 211 -1.95 -7.27 21.31
N GLN A 212 -1.88 -6.16 20.58
CA GLN A 212 -1.61 -6.17 19.14
C GLN A 212 -0.67 -5.04 18.74
N MET A 213 -0.09 -5.15 17.54
CA MET A 213 0.69 -4.06 16.96
C MET A 213 -0.21 -3.17 16.09
N ARG A 214 -0.08 -1.85 16.22
CA ARG A 214 -0.80 -0.85 15.44
C ARG A 214 0.15 -0.18 14.46
N SER A 215 -0.06 -0.40 13.17
CA SER A 215 0.74 0.29 12.15
C SER A 215 0.03 1.53 11.59
N LEU A 216 0.81 2.58 11.38
CA LEU A 216 0.44 3.77 10.62
C LEU A 216 1.40 3.91 9.44
N GLU A 217 0.85 4.16 8.26
CA GLU A 217 1.61 4.18 7.01
C GLU A 217 2.53 5.41 6.88
N LEU A 218 2.22 6.48 7.63
CA LEU A 218 2.91 7.75 7.63
C LEU A 218 3.09 8.26 9.06
N ALA A 219 4.31 8.67 9.37
CA ALA A 219 4.67 9.50 10.49
C ALA A 219 5.77 10.46 10.01
N VAL A 220 5.80 11.65 10.59
CA VAL A 220 6.68 12.75 10.19
C VAL A 220 7.39 13.26 11.43
N TRP A 221 8.71 13.39 11.35
CA TRP A 221 9.56 13.87 12.45
C TRP A 221 10.35 15.09 12.05
N ASP A 222 10.63 15.94 13.03
CA ASP A 222 11.62 17.02 12.91
C ASP A 222 13.05 16.52 13.16
N GLU A 223 14.05 17.39 12.95
CA GLU A 223 15.46 17.09 13.15
C GLU A 223 15.82 16.70 14.60
N LYS A 224 14.97 17.06 15.57
CA LYS A 224 15.17 16.77 17.00
C LYS A 224 14.45 15.48 17.44
N GLY A 225 13.82 14.76 16.50
CA GLY A 225 13.03 13.56 16.78
C GLY A 225 11.61 13.86 17.30
N GLY A 226 11.17 15.12 17.26
CA GLY A 226 9.82 15.54 17.60
C GLY A 226 8.81 15.09 16.54
N LEU A 227 7.71 14.47 16.97
CA LEU A 227 6.67 13.99 16.06
C LEU A 227 5.77 15.15 15.59
N LEU A 228 5.82 15.45 14.29
CA LEU A 228 5.09 16.55 13.66
C LEU A 228 3.72 16.14 13.13
N ALA A 229 3.59 14.92 12.62
CA ALA A 229 2.35 14.39 12.09
C ALA A 229 2.29 12.86 12.11
N LEU A 230 1.07 12.34 12.13
CA LEU A 230 0.73 10.92 12.01
C LEU A 230 -0.33 10.76 10.93
N GLY A 231 -0.23 9.71 10.11
CA GLY A 231 -1.18 9.51 9.03
C GLY A 231 -1.58 8.06 8.75
N THR A 232 -2.81 7.91 8.28
CA THR A 232 -3.28 6.67 7.62
C THR A 232 -3.43 6.95 6.13
N VAL A 233 -2.93 6.01 5.31
CA VAL A 233 -3.02 6.10 3.85
C VAL A 233 -3.97 5.03 3.31
N ARG A 234 -4.95 5.42 2.48
CA ARG A 234 -5.93 4.52 1.84
C ARG A 234 -6.01 4.74 0.34
N TRP A 235 -5.56 3.74 -0.41
CA TRP A 235 -5.73 3.67 -1.85
C TRP A 235 -7.04 2.99 -2.21
N ARG A 236 -7.88 3.60 -3.05
CA ARG A 236 -9.11 3.00 -3.64
C ARG A 236 -10.20 2.53 -2.68
N PHE A 237 -10.02 2.72 -1.39
CA PHE A 237 -11.04 2.51 -0.37
C PHE A 237 -11.48 3.85 0.17
N GLN A 238 -12.78 3.99 0.41
CA GLN A 238 -13.28 5.10 1.22
C GLN A 238 -12.71 4.94 2.64
N MET A 239 -12.01 5.98 3.10
CA MET A 239 -11.61 6.05 4.49
C MET A 239 -12.86 6.41 5.31
N VAL A 240 -13.09 5.69 6.40
CA VAL A 240 -14.24 5.91 7.28
C VAL A 240 -13.79 6.32 8.68
N GLU A 241 -14.70 6.85 9.47
CA GLU A 241 -14.46 7.34 10.84
C GLU A 241 -13.63 6.38 11.71
N ARG A 242 -13.80 5.05 11.51
CA ARG A 242 -13.01 4.02 12.21
C ARG A 242 -11.50 4.22 12.05
N GLN A 243 -11.02 4.62 10.87
CA GLN A 243 -9.60 4.87 10.64
C GLN A 243 -9.13 6.13 11.37
N LEU A 244 -9.94 7.19 11.42
CA LEU A 244 -9.64 8.40 12.19
C LEU A 244 -9.59 8.11 13.69
N LYS A 245 -10.57 7.36 14.22
CA LYS A 245 -10.57 6.86 15.61
C LYS A 245 -9.30 6.06 15.94
N ARG A 246 -8.87 5.18 15.02
CA ARG A 246 -7.62 4.42 15.16
C ARG A 246 -6.40 5.36 15.18
N LEU A 247 -6.35 6.35 14.30
CA LEU A 247 -5.25 7.30 14.21
C LEU A 247 -5.11 8.12 15.50
N ARG A 248 -6.22 8.68 16.01
CA ARG A 248 -6.28 9.36 17.32
C ARG A 248 -5.89 8.46 18.48
N TYR A 249 -6.29 7.18 18.42
CA TYR A 249 -5.92 6.22 19.45
C TYR A 249 -4.42 5.94 19.46
N VAL A 250 -3.77 5.79 18.29
CA VAL A 250 -2.31 5.63 18.22
C VAL A 250 -1.59 6.88 18.71
N LYS A 251 -2.08 8.09 18.38
CA LYS A 251 -1.55 9.34 18.95
C LYS A 251 -1.54 9.31 20.49
N ARG A 252 -2.64 8.84 21.11
CA ARG A 252 -2.71 8.66 22.57
C ARG A 252 -1.74 7.60 23.11
N LEU A 253 -1.55 6.49 22.40
CA LEU A 253 -0.55 5.46 22.78
C LEU A 253 0.88 6.02 22.81
N LEU A 254 1.16 7.03 21.99
CA LEU A 254 2.43 7.73 21.93
C LEU A 254 2.57 8.89 22.93
N GLY A 255 1.65 9.00 23.91
CA GLY A 255 1.68 10.08 24.91
C GLY A 255 1.03 11.38 24.46
N ASP A 256 0.18 11.33 23.43
CA ASP A 256 -0.58 12.45 22.88
C ASP A 256 0.30 13.66 22.43
N PRO A 257 1.34 13.42 21.60
CA PRO A 257 2.20 14.49 21.12
C PRO A 257 1.40 15.55 20.35
N PRO A 258 1.90 16.79 20.19
CA PRO A 258 1.24 17.84 19.41
C PRO A 258 1.36 17.60 17.89
N ALA A 259 1.15 16.37 17.44
CA ALA A 259 1.25 15.94 16.05
C ALA A 259 -0.08 16.15 15.32
N ARG A 260 0.00 16.67 14.09
CA ARG A 260 -1.13 16.74 13.14
C ARG A 260 -1.57 15.34 12.71
N LEU A 261 -2.80 15.23 12.24
CA LEU A 261 -3.40 13.99 11.75
C LEU A 261 -3.64 14.06 10.25
N TYR A 262 -3.07 13.12 9.49
CA TYR A 262 -3.19 13.06 8.04
C TYR A 262 -4.05 11.87 7.60
N CYS A 263 -5.19 12.17 6.98
CA CYS A 263 -6.07 11.22 6.32
C CYS A 263 -5.82 11.29 4.81
N VAL A 264 -4.87 10.48 4.32
CA VAL A 264 -4.50 10.48 2.91
C VAL A 264 -5.33 9.42 2.17
N ALA A 265 -6.29 9.83 1.35
CA ALA A 265 -7.17 8.89 0.66
C ALA A 265 -7.78 9.46 -0.62
N SER A 266 -8.15 8.55 -1.52
CA SER A 266 -9.00 8.87 -2.67
C SER A 266 -10.33 9.49 -2.28
N ARG A 267 -10.94 8.97 -1.20
CA ARG A 267 -12.30 9.30 -0.74
C ARG A 267 -12.35 9.16 0.78
N VAL A 268 -13.09 10.03 1.45
CA VAL A 268 -13.37 9.97 2.89
C VAL A 268 -14.89 10.04 3.13
N ASP A 269 -15.37 9.55 4.26
CA ASP A 269 -16.76 9.77 4.69
C ASP A 269 -16.97 11.18 5.27
N ALA A 270 -18.25 11.54 5.46
CA ALA A 270 -18.64 12.83 6.02
C ALA A 270 -18.06 13.03 7.43
N ALA A 271 -17.99 11.98 8.25
CA ALA A 271 -17.46 12.06 9.60
C ALA A 271 -15.98 12.48 9.65
N ILE A 272 -15.17 12.13 8.65
CA ILE A 272 -13.80 12.63 8.52
C ILE A 272 -13.79 14.03 7.88
N ALA A 273 -14.61 14.27 6.85
CA ALA A 273 -14.61 15.53 6.11
C ALA A 273 -15.10 16.73 6.95
N GLU A 274 -16.05 16.49 7.85
CA GLU A 274 -16.71 17.50 8.69
C GLU A 274 -16.15 17.53 10.12
N ASP A 275 -15.08 16.78 10.39
CA ASP A 275 -14.50 16.72 11.73
C ASP A 275 -13.92 18.10 12.12
N PRO A 276 -14.27 18.65 13.31
CA PRO A 276 -13.91 20.01 13.68
C PRO A 276 -12.46 20.17 14.15
N ASP A 277 -11.68 19.09 14.21
CA ASP A 277 -10.29 19.11 14.68
C ASP A 277 -9.38 19.88 13.71
N PRO A 278 -8.86 21.07 14.08
CA PRO A 278 -8.01 21.87 13.20
C PRO A 278 -6.65 21.21 12.93
N GLY A 279 -6.28 20.18 13.69
CA GLY A 279 -5.09 19.37 13.45
C GLY A 279 -5.30 18.25 12.44
N LEU A 280 -6.52 18.04 11.92
CA LEU A 280 -6.84 17.03 10.93
C LEU A 280 -6.77 17.58 9.51
N PHE A 281 -6.04 16.88 8.64
CA PHE A 281 -5.93 17.20 7.22
C PHE A 281 -6.36 16.00 6.37
N VAL A 282 -7.25 16.26 5.43
CA VAL A 282 -7.68 15.30 4.41
C VAL A 282 -6.93 15.59 3.11
N ILE A 283 -6.20 14.59 2.62
CA ILE A 283 -5.30 14.75 1.48
C ILE A 283 -5.68 13.74 0.39
N THR A 284 -6.02 14.25 -0.78
CA THR A 284 -6.43 13.47 -1.95
C THR A 284 -5.26 13.23 -2.92
N PRO A 285 -5.35 12.22 -3.82
CA PRO A 285 -4.35 12.03 -4.87
C PRO A 285 -4.11 13.28 -5.72
N ALA A 286 -5.16 14.04 -6.00
CA ALA A 286 -5.05 15.31 -6.72
C ALA A 286 -4.18 16.32 -5.95
N GLN A 287 -4.37 16.46 -4.63
CA GLN A 287 -3.56 17.34 -3.80
C GLN A 287 -2.10 16.89 -3.72
N LEU A 288 -1.83 15.58 -3.63
CA LEU A 288 -0.46 15.05 -3.65
C LEU A 288 0.30 15.38 -4.95
N LEU A 289 -0.41 15.44 -6.08
CA LEU A 289 0.17 15.72 -7.39
C LEU A 289 0.15 17.20 -7.81
N ARG A 290 -0.40 18.11 -6.99
CA ARG A 290 -0.37 19.55 -7.30
C ARG A 290 1.08 20.06 -7.31
N ARG A 291 1.42 20.84 -8.33
CA ARG A 291 2.68 21.63 -8.40
C ARG A 291 2.49 22.93 -7.63
N GLY A 292 3.29 23.15 -6.58
CA GLY A 292 3.24 24.35 -5.74
C GLY A 292 4.02 24.15 -4.44
N ARG A 293 4.66 25.21 -3.91
CA ARG A 293 5.45 25.19 -2.67
C ARG A 293 4.52 25.11 -1.46
N GLY A 294 4.73 24.12 -0.60
CA GLY A 294 4.73 24.28 0.86
C GLY A 294 3.51 24.89 1.57
N GLU A 295 2.38 25.12 0.91
CA GLU A 295 1.13 25.36 1.63
C GLU A 295 0.72 24.01 2.22
N ALA A 296 0.83 23.93 3.56
CA ALA A 296 0.09 22.95 4.31
C ALA A 296 -1.34 22.91 3.74
N PRO A 297 -1.93 21.71 3.54
CA PRO A 297 -3.26 21.63 2.98
C PRO A 297 -4.17 22.51 3.84
N ASP A 298 -5.06 23.29 3.20
CA ASP A 298 -6.05 24.02 3.98
C ASP A 298 -6.74 23.03 4.93
N PRO A 299 -6.95 23.40 6.21
CA PRO A 299 -7.77 22.61 7.12
C PRO A 299 -9.11 22.33 6.44
N ALA A 300 -9.71 21.18 6.73
CA ALA A 300 -10.90 20.68 6.04
C ALA A 300 -11.90 21.80 5.70
N PRO A 301 -12.32 21.93 4.42
CA PRO A 301 -13.15 23.05 4.00
C PRO A 301 -14.47 23.05 4.77
N GLN A 302 -14.75 24.15 5.46
CA GLN A 302 -16.07 24.40 6.01
C GLN A 302 -17.06 24.60 4.86
N GLY A 303 -17.81 23.54 4.52
CA GLY A 303 -18.98 23.61 3.65
C GLY A 303 -18.68 23.84 2.17
N ALA A 304 -18.52 22.76 1.41
CA ALA A 304 -18.83 22.75 -0.02
C ALA A 304 -19.67 21.52 -0.34
N ALA A 305 -20.96 21.76 -0.53
CA ALA A 305 -21.98 20.77 -0.82
C ALA A 305 -21.65 19.91 -2.06
N ALA A 306 -22.04 18.65 -1.95
CA ALA A 306 -22.02 17.66 -3.01
C ALA A 306 -22.74 18.16 -4.28
N ALA A 307 -22.03 18.20 -5.40
CA ALA A 307 -22.65 18.06 -6.71
C ALA A 307 -22.70 16.57 -7.04
N ALA A 308 -23.83 15.96 -6.70
CA ALA A 308 -24.22 14.65 -7.18
C ALA A 308 -24.53 14.74 -8.68
N ASP A 309 -23.95 13.84 -9.47
CA ASP A 309 -24.44 13.57 -10.81
C ASP A 309 -25.12 12.20 -10.79
N ALA A 310 -26.41 12.23 -11.11
CA ALA A 310 -27.35 11.14 -11.03
C ALA A 310 -27.85 10.80 -12.44
N ALA A 311 -27.65 9.56 -12.87
CA ALA A 311 -28.48 8.78 -13.81
C ALA A 311 -27.71 7.48 -14.12
N ALA A 312 -28.24 6.26 -14.08
CA ALA A 312 -29.62 5.82 -14.11
C ALA A 312 -29.75 4.46 -13.38
N GLU A 313 -30.81 4.33 -12.58
CA GLU A 313 -31.36 3.02 -12.20
C GLU A 313 -32.55 2.69 -13.11
N PRO A 314 -32.75 1.43 -13.52
CA PRO A 314 -34.06 0.96 -13.96
C PRO A 314 -34.88 0.41 -12.77
N SER A 315 -36.14 0.81 -12.74
CA SER A 315 -37.19 0.46 -11.77
C SER A 315 -37.48 -1.04 -11.62
N PRO A 316 -38.12 -1.44 -10.50
CA PRO A 316 -38.19 -2.82 -10.03
C PRO A 316 -39.42 -3.56 -10.55
N ASP A 317 -39.30 -4.87 -10.75
CA ASP A 317 -40.44 -5.76 -10.67
C ASP A 317 -40.12 -6.99 -9.82
N THR A 318 -41.15 -7.35 -9.06
CA THR A 318 -41.27 -8.29 -7.94
C THR A 318 -40.60 -9.66 -8.11
N LEU A 319 -40.04 -10.18 -7.00
CA LEU A 319 -40.48 -11.44 -6.39
C LEU A 319 -39.77 -11.77 -5.06
N SER A 320 -40.61 -11.96 -4.05
CA SER A 320 -40.49 -12.88 -2.90
C SER A 320 -39.46 -12.60 -1.79
N ASP A 321 -40.02 -12.02 -0.74
CA ASP A 321 -39.68 -12.14 0.67
C ASP A 321 -39.38 -13.60 1.10
N LYS A 322 -38.17 -13.86 1.62
CA LYS A 322 -37.85 -14.89 2.63
C LYS A 322 -36.35 -14.88 2.95
N ALA A 323 -36.01 -14.30 4.11
CA ALA A 323 -34.90 -14.64 5.03
C ALA A 323 -34.32 -13.37 5.67
N ARG A 324 -35.08 -12.78 6.60
CA ARG A 324 -34.51 -11.91 7.63
C ARG A 324 -33.79 -12.79 8.67
N ASN A 325 -32.65 -12.29 9.13
CA ASN A 325 -31.82 -12.73 10.25
C ASN A 325 -30.75 -13.81 9.96
N ALA A 326 -29.56 -13.34 9.57
CA ALA A 326 -28.28 -13.96 9.93
C ALA A 326 -27.28 -12.84 10.29
N PRO A 327 -26.44 -13.00 11.35
CA PRO A 327 -25.50 -11.98 11.78
C PRO A 327 -24.28 -11.95 10.85
N GLU A 328 -24.02 -10.80 10.22
CA GLU A 328 -22.88 -10.62 9.33
C GLU A 328 -21.57 -10.40 10.12
N SER A 329 -20.56 -11.14 9.67
CA SER A 329 -19.27 -11.40 10.28
C SER A 329 -18.32 -10.19 10.36
N THR A 330 -17.66 -10.07 11.50
CA THR A 330 -16.42 -9.33 11.73
C THR A 330 -15.31 -9.70 10.73
N PRO A 331 -14.49 -8.77 10.20
CA PRO A 331 -13.19 -9.11 9.67
C PRO A 331 -12.20 -9.18 10.83
N GLU A 332 -12.19 -10.34 11.47
CA GLU A 332 -11.24 -10.76 12.50
C GLU A 332 -10.06 -11.48 11.83
N GLY A 333 -8.84 -11.11 12.23
CA GLY A 333 -7.61 -11.90 12.11
C GLY A 333 -7.26 -12.52 10.76
N ASP A 334 -6.35 -11.88 10.02
CA ASP A 334 -5.47 -12.60 9.08
C ASP A 334 -4.49 -13.46 9.90
N LEU A 335 -4.98 -14.59 10.43
CA LEU A 335 -4.20 -15.74 10.86
C LEU A 335 -4.42 -16.83 9.82
N HIS A 336 -3.38 -17.13 9.03
CA HIS A 336 -3.36 -18.37 8.24
C HIS A 336 -3.26 -19.59 9.19
N PRO A 337 -3.86 -20.75 8.82
CA PRO A 337 -4.17 -21.80 9.77
C PRO A 337 -3.04 -22.82 9.90
N ILE A 338 -1.99 -22.53 10.69
CA ILE A 338 -1.15 -23.55 11.33
C ILE A 338 -0.71 -23.03 12.70
N SER A 339 -1.59 -23.13 13.70
CA SER A 339 -1.22 -22.97 15.12
C SER A 339 -2.27 -23.64 16.00
N ARG A 340 -2.27 -24.97 16.00
CA ARG A 340 -2.69 -25.79 17.14
C ARG A 340 -1.49 -26.69 17.45
N LEU A 341 -1.16 -26.81 18.74
CA LEU A 341 0.08 -27.35 19.32
C LEU A 341 1.17 -26.27 19.34
N VAL A 342 1.60 -25.73 20.49
CA VAL A 342 2.16 -26.42 21.65
C VAL A 342 1.79 -25.69 22.95
N GLY A 343 1.29 -26.45 23.92
CA GLY A 343 1.01 -25.99 25.28
C GLY A 343 2.28 -25.60 26.04
N GLY A 344 2.12 -24.62 26.93
CA GLY A 344 3.23 -23.96 27.58
C GLY A 344 3.96 -24.76 28.65
N ARG A 345 5.10 -24.18 29.04
CA ARG A 345 5.58 -24.01 30.42
C ARG A 345 6.91 -23.28 30.30
N ASN A 346 7.03 -22.10 30.89
CA ASN A 346 8.29 -21.73 31.49
C ASN A 346 8.09 -20.97 32.79
N ARG A 347 8.85 -21.46 33.77
CA ARG A 347 8.85 -21.16 35.19
C ARG A 347 9.32 -19.73 35.44
N ARG A 348 8.76 -19.11 36.49
CA ARG A 348 9.36 -17.96 37.17
C ARG A 348 10.69 -18.38 37.80
N VAL A 349 11.69 -17.54 37.65
CA VAL A 349 12.94 -17.58 38.41
C VAL A 349 12.79 -16.56 39.55
N GLY A 350 13.20 -16.95 40.75
CA GLY A 350 13.37 -16.04 41.89
C GLY A 350 14.71 -15.33 41.87
#